data_AF-A0A7S4WCI9-F1
#
_entry.id   AF-A0A7S4WCI9-F1
#
_cell.length_a   1.000
_cell.length_b   1.000
_cell.length_c   1.000
_cell.angle_alpha   90.00
_cell.angle_beta   90.00
_cell.angle_gamma   90.00
#
_symmetry.space_group_name_H-M   'P 1'
#
loop_
_entity.id
_entity.type
_entity.pdbx_description
1 polymer ?
#
loop_
_entity_poly.entity_id
_entity_poly.type
_entity_poly.pdbx_seq_one_letter_code
_entity_poly.pdbx_strand_id
1 'polypeptide(L)'
;GDPGRAGARAARARGGMPVTKHLVSEVGVAYRLLRKGVPRAQLEIQGRLLDAAGQRGSVASIIRVVHRDGKAMSAANASTALHLLAEAAVAGCSAAEVESSRSVCPSLLDSVVAGAGVRPQDLAAASWALAKLLVDDPGLLGALAGAVSAGVAGFDGQEVATVAWAFASLRAAPAGGLFGALAGAAAGDAERYSPRHLVGVLWALAAVRAHHQDCLWAAARVAQASGARGWSSQDVANALWAFAVLRGGAPAPLPAAAARAASLGWGAFP
;
A
#
# COMPACT_ATOMS: atom_id res chain seq x y z
N GLY A 1 -14.66 27.86 -2.98
CA GLY A 1 -14.42 26.69 -2.12
C GLY A 1 -13.67 25.67 -2.95
N ASP A 2 -12.51 25.21 -2.47
CA ASP A 2 -11.61 24.33 -3.22
C ASP A 2 -12.22 22.90 -3.36
N PRO A 3 -12.65 22.47 -4.56
CA PRO A 3 -13.21 21.15 -4.79
C PRO A 3 -12.20 20.02 -4.51
N GLY A 4 -10.90 20.31 -4.47
CA GLY A 4 -9.84 19.36 -4.10
C GLY A 4 -9.88 18.95 -2.62
N ARG A 5 -10.42 19.79 -1.73
CA ARG A 5 -10.52 19.47 -0.28
C ARG A 5 -11.67 18.53 0.05
N ALA A 6 -12.77 18.57 -0.72
CA ALA A 6 -13.94 17.73 -0.50
C ALA A 6 -13.72 16.28 -0.96
N GLY A 7 -13.11 16.08 -2.14
CA GLY A 7 -12.76 14.75 -2.66
C GLY A 7 -11.72 14.01 -1.80
N ALA A 8 -10.72 14.74 -1.28
CA ALA A 8 -9.69 14.16 -0.41
C ALA A 8 -10.20 13.75 0.98
N ARG A 9 -11.27 14.39 1.49
CA ARG A 9 -11.93 13.99 2.74
C ARG A 9 -12.84 12.77 2.54
N ALA A 10 -13.51 12.64 1.40
CA ALA A 10 -14.30 11.46 1.05
C ALA A 10 -13.42 10.21 0.85
N ALA A 11 -12.23 10.37 0.24
CA ALA A 11 -11.26 9.29 0.04
C ALA A 11 -10.65 8.74 1.34
N ARG A 12 -10.67 9.51 2.44
CA ARG A 12 -10.19 9.04 3.76
C ARG A 12 -11.10 8.00 4.41
N ALA A 13 -12.38 7.92 4.02
CA ALA A 13 -13.39 7.21 4.82
C ALA A 13 -13.82 5.84 4.28
N ARG A 14 -13.69 5.54 2.97
CA ARG A 14 -14.26 4.28 2.42
C ARG A 14 -13.46 3.78 1.21
N GLY A 15 -12.55 2.82 1.44
CA GLY A 15 -11.91 2.04 0.38
C GLY A 15 -10.39 2.20 0.29
N GLY A 16 -9.65 1.68 1.27
CA GLY A 16 -8.23 1.42 1.08
C GLY A 16 -8.02 0.22 0.15
N MET A 17 -6.87 0.16 -0.54
CA MET A 17 -6.51 -1.07 -1.25
C MET A 17 -6.31 -2.20 -0.22
N PRO A 18 -7.07 -3.30 -0.32
CA PRO A 18 -6.89 -4.47 0.52
C PRO A 18 -5.57 -5.12 0.15
N VAL A 19 -4.67 -5.22 1.12
CA VAL A 19 -3.54 -6.14 1.06
C VAL A 19 -4.12 -7.52 1.35
N THR A 20 -4.46 -8.31 0.33
CA THR A 20 -5.31 -9.51 0.51
C THR A 20 -4.65 -10.67 1.27
N LYS A 21 -5.37 -11.15 2.29
CA LYS A 21 -5.70 -12.55 2.68
C LYS A 21 -4.61 -13.62 2.90
N HIS A 22 -3.33 -13.39 2.66
CA HIS A 22 -2.33 -14.46 2.80
C HIS A 22 -1.76 -14.67 4.21
N LEU A 23 -2.26 -13.96 5.23
CA LEU A 23 -1.74 -14.05 6.60
C LEU A 23 -2.45 -15.08 7.50
N VAL A 24 -3.53 -15.74 7.05
CA VAL A 24 -4.38 -16.53 7.95
C VAL A 24 -4.57 -17.98 7.48
N SER A 25 -3.60 -18.85 7.78
CA SER A 25 -3.88 -20.22 8.26
C SER A 25 -2.70 -20.78 9.08
N GLU A 26 -2.88 -20.88 10.39
CA GLU A 26 -1.80 -21.09 11.38
C GLU A 26 -1.01 -22.40 11.20
N VAL A 27 -1.63 -23.49 10.77
CA VAL A 27 -0.95 -24.80 10.69
C VAL A 27 -0.23 -25.02 9.35
N GLY A 28 -0.75 -24.45 8.25
CA GLY A 28 -0.18 -24.62 6.91
C GLY A 28 0.91 -23.61 6.55
N VAL A 29 0.97 -22.47 7.24
CA VAL A 29 1.97 -21.40 7.00
C VAL A 29 3.30 -21.73 7.67
N ALA A 30 3.31 -22.19 8.93
CA ALA A 30 4.53 -22.58 9.64
C ALA A 30 5.31 -23.69 8.92
N TYR A 31 4.60 -24.70 8.41
CA TYR A 31 5.20 -25.79 7.61
C TYR A 31 5.79 -25.31 6.28
N ARG A 32 5.11 -24.39 5.59
CA ARG A 32 5.60 -23.80 4.32
C ARG A 32 6.79 -22.85 4.52
N LEU A 33 6.88 -22.16 5.66
CA LEU A 33 7.99 -21.26 5.97
C LEU A 33 9.25 -22.02 6.44
N LEU A 34 9.11 -23.11 7.19
CA LEU A 34 10.23 -24.03 7.48
C LEU A 34 10.89 -24.55 6.20
N ARG A 35 10.08 -24.89 5.20
CA ARG A 35 10.57 -25.38 3.89
C ARG A 35 11.28 -24.32 3.05
N LYS A 36 11.12 -23.04 3.39
CA LYS A 36 11.82 -21.89 2.79
C LYS A 36 13.09 -21.48 3.54
N GLY A 37 13.54 -22.27 4.53
CA GLY A 37 14.78 -21.99 5.28
C GLY A 37 14.66 -20.84 6.27
N VAL A 38 13.44 -20.44 6.67
CA VAL A 38 13.24 -19.41 7.69
C VAL A 38 13.70 -19.95 9.05
N PRO A 39 14.58 -19.25 9.80
CA PRO A 39 15.06 -19.72 11.10
C PRO A 39 13.92 -19.93 12.09
N ARG A 40 14.01 -21.02 12.88
CA ARG A 40 12.98 -21.38 13.88
C ARG A 40 12.65 -20.22 14.82
N ALA A 41 13.65 -19.47 15.26
CA ALA A 41 13.45 -18.29 16.10
C ALA A 41 12.53 -17.23 15.47
N GLN A 42 12.61 -17.03 14.14
CA GLN A 42 11.73 -16.10 13.43
C GLN A 42 10.29 -16.61 13.37
N LEU A 43 10.11 -17.92 13.20
CA LEU A 43 8.76 -18.54 13.21
C LEU A 43 8.11 -18.45 14.59
N GLU A 44 8.90 -18.62 15.65
CA GLU A 44 8.41 -18.48 17.03
C GLU A 44 8.00 -17.04 17.36
N ILE A 45 8.76 -16.04 16.87
CA ILE A 45 8.36 -14.62 16.98
C ILE A 45 7.06 -14.38 16.20
N GLN A 46 6.95 -14.89 14.98
CA GLN A 46 5.76 -14.72 14.15
C GLN A 46 4.52 -15.35 14.81
N GLY A 47 4.65 -16.56 15.37
CA GLY A 47 3.59 -17.21 16.12
C GLY A 47 3.11 -16.36 17.30
N ARG A 48 4.05 -15.83 18.12
CA ARG A 48 3.71 -14.93 19.23
C ARG A 48 2.97 -13.67 18.79
N LEU A 49 3.33 -13.09 17.64
CA LEU A 49 2.62 -11.93 17.09
C LEU A 49 1.17 -12.27 16.70
N LEU A 50 0.96 -13.40 16.04
CA LEU A 50 -0.37 -13.85 15.62
C LEU A 50 -1.25 -14.22 16.84
N ASP A 51 -0.68 -14.96 17.80
CA ASP A 51 -1.34 -15.29 19.06
C ASP A 51 -1.74 -14.02 19.84
N ALA A 52 -0.87 -13.02 19.87
CA ALA A 52 -1.13 -11.73 20.51
C ALA A 52 -2.26 -10.95 19.82
N ALA A 53 -2.35 -11.02 18.50
CA ALA A 53 -3.40 -10.35 17.72
C ALA A 53 -4.80 -10.97 17.96
N GLY A 54 -4.88 -12.27 18.25
CA GLY A 54 -6.13 -12.96 18.54
C GLY A 54 -6.74 -12.69 19.93
N GLN A 55 -6.04 -11.95 20.80
CA GLN A 55 -6.44 -11.72 22.18
C GLN A 55 -7.25 -10.43 22.39
N ARG A 56 -8.05 -10.39 23.46
CA ARG A 56 -8.69 -9.16 23.96
C ARG A 56 -7.59 -8.19 24.44
N GLY A 57 -7.57 -6.95 23.95
CA GLY A 57 -6.47 -6.01 24.19
C GLY A 57 -5.23 -6.28 23.31
N SER A 58 -5.47 -6.70 22.06
CA SER A 58 -4.46 -7.16 21.10
C SER A 58 -3.29 -6.18 20.92
N VAL A 59 -3.53 -4.86 20.93
CA VAL A 59 -2.49 -3.84 20.77
C VAL A 59 -1.41 -3.96 21.86
N ALA A 60 -1.81 -4.00 23.13
CA ALA A 60 -0.87 -4.11 24.23
C ALA A 60 -0.11 -5.46 24.22
N SER A 61 -0.76 -6.54 23.80
CA SER A 61 -0.11 -7.85 23.61
C SER A 61 0.93 -7.82 22.49
N ILE A 62 0.60 -7.22 21.33
CA ILE A 62 1.52 -7.08 20.20
C ILE A 62 2.73 -6.23 20.61
N ILE A 63 2.51 -5.08 21.26
CA ILE A 63 3.59 -4.19 21.73
C ILE A 63 4.51 -4.91 22.73
N ARG A 64 3.98 -5.76 23.62
CA ARG A 64 4.80 -6.60 24.52
C ARG A 64 5.71 -7.54 23.75
N VAL A 65 5.23 -8.16 22.66
CA VAL A 65 6.07 -9.00 21.79
C VAL A 65 7.14 -8.15 21.11
N VAL A 66 6.80 -6.95 20.63
CA VAL A 66 7.76 -6.00 20.02
C VAL A 66 8.85 -5.60 21.00
N HIS A 67 8.52 -5.24 22.24
CA HIS A 67 9.53 -4.89 23.25
C HIS A 67 10.43 -6.06 23.62
N ARG A 68 9.88 -7.28 23.67
CA ARG A 68 10.62 -8.49 24.00
C ARG A 68 11.58 -8.91 22.89
N ASP A 69 11.08 -8.98 21.65
CA ASP A 69 11.76 -9.66 20.55
C ASP A 69 12.28 -8.68 19.48
N GLY A 70 12.03 -7.38 19.61
CA GLY A 70 12.27 -6.36 18.56
C GLY A 70 13.67 -6.39 17.95
N LYS A 71 14.72 -6.50 18.76
CA LYS A 71 16.12 -6.57 18.28
C LYS A 71 16.42 -7.81 17.43
N ALA A 72 15.64 -8.87 17.59
CA ALA A 72 15.78 -10.12 16.85
C ALA A 72 14.79 -10.23 15.70
N MET A 73 13.88 -9.26 15.49
CA MET A 73 12.90 -9.33 14.42
C MET A 73 13.57 -9.18 13.06
N SER A 74 13.29 -10.13 12.16
CA SER A 74 13.51 -9.92 10.73
C SER A 74 12.55 -8.87 10.16
N ALA A 75 12.86 -8.35 8.96
CA ALA A 75 11.97 -7.44 8.24
C ALA A 75 10.54 -8.01 8.10
N ALA A 76 10.40 -9.32 7.87
CA ALA A 76 9.10 -9.97 7.76
C ALA A 76 8.29 -9.96 9.07
N ASN A 77 8.96 -10.14 10.21
CA ASN A 77 8.30 -10.08 11.52
C ASN A 77 7.96 -8.65 11.92
N ALA A 78 8.86 -7.71 11.64
CA ALA A 78 8.64 -6.30 11.92
C ALA A 78 7.49 -5.71 11.06
N SER A 79 7.44 -6.05 9.76
CA SER A 79 6.34 -5.66 8.87
C SER A 79 5.01 -6.29 9.30
N THR A 80 5.04 -7.55 9.76
CA THR A 80 3.86 -8.24 10.32
C THR A 80 3.36 -7.51 11.58
N ALA A 81 4.24 -7.14 12.50
CA ALA A 81 3.86 -6.39 13.71
C ALA A 81 3.21 -5.04 13.36
N LEU A 82 3.81 -4.27 12.43
CA LEU A 82 3.23 -3.02 11.91
C LEU A 82 1.83 -3.25 11.32
N HIS A 83 1.68 -4.28 10.48
CA HIS A 83 0.40 -4.61 9.87
C HIS A 83 -0.68 -4.95 10.91
N LEU A 84 -0.36 -5.76 11.92
CA LEU A 84 -1.29 -6.15 12.98
C LEU A 84 -1.73 -4.94 13.83
N LEU A 85 -0.80 -4.04 14.16
CA LEU A 85 -1.12 -2.80 14.88
C LEU A 85 -2.03 -1.88 14.04
N ALA A 86 -1.76 -1.78 12.74
CA ALA A 86 -2.59 -1.01 11.82
C ALA A 86 -3.98 -1.63 11.61
N GLU A 87 -4.11 -2.95 11.52
CA GLU A 87 -5.40 -3.65 11.48
C GLU A 87 -6.21 -3.39 12.75
N ALA A 88 -5.59 -3.41 13.93
CA ALA A 88 -6.26 -3.06 15.17
C ALA A 88 -6.78 -1.60 15.17
N ALA A 89 -6.02 -0.67 14.59
CA ALA A 89 -6.48 0.71 14.40
C ALA A 89 -7.66 0.82 13.44
N VAL A 90 -7.65 0.06 12.33
CA VAL A 90 -8.77 -0.01 11.39
C VAL A 90 -10.01 -0.63 12.03
N ALA A 91 -9.84 -1.59 12.94
CA ALA A 91 -10.92 -2.23 13.70
C ALA A 91 -11.52 -1.33 14.80
N GLY A 92 -11.03 -0.09 14.97
CA GLY A 92 -11.61 0.90 15.88
C GLY A 92 -11.07 0.84 17.31
N CYS A 93 -9.78 0.57 17.49
CA CYS A 93 -9.14 0.70 18.80
C CYS A 93 -9.15 2.16 19.30
N SER A 94 -8.90 2.34 20.61
CA SER A 94 -8.90 3.65 21.26
C SER A 94 -7.76 4.56 20.76
N ALA A 95 -7.92 5.87 20.93
CA ALA A 95 -6.85 6.83 20.59
C ALA A 95 -5.53 6.55 21.34
N ALA A 96 -5.61 6.09 22.59
CA ALA A 96 -4.44 5.70 23.37
C ALA A 96 -3.74 4.45 22.82
N GLU A 97 -4.48 3.49 22.29
CA GLU A 97 -3.93 2.30 21.62
C GLU A 97 -3.29 2.66 20.28
N VAL A 98 -3.88 3.58 19.50
CA VAL A 98 -3.26 4.11 18.29
C VAL A 98 -1.94 4.80 18.63
N GLU A 99 -1.91 5.64 19.66
CA GLU A 99 -0.69 6.33 20.08
C GLU A 99 0.39 5.36 20.56
N SER A 100 -0.01 4.34 21.34
CA SER A 100 0.90 3.26 21.76
C SER A 100 1.47 2.52 20.56
N SER A 101 0.65 2.25 19.53
CA SER A 101 1.09 1.61 18.29
C SER A 101 2.11 2.47 17.51
N ARG A 102 1.91 3.79 17.47
CA ARG A 102 2.85 4.73 16.84
C ARG A 102 4.20 4.75 17.54
N SER A 103 4.21 4.65 18.87
CA SER A 103 5.46 4.73 19.67
C SER A 103 6.49 3.65 19.30
N VAL A 104 6.05 2.51 18.77
CA VAL A 104 6.94 1.40 18.34
C VAL A 104 7.21 1.39 16.84
N CYS A 105 6.60 2.29 16.05
CA CYS A 105 6.82 2.37 14.61
C CYS A 105 8.30 2.63 14.23
N PRO A 106 9.07 3.50 14.92
CA PRO A 106 10.47 3.73 14.58
C PRO A 106 11.32 2.46 14.60
N SER A 107 11.30 1.71 15.72
CA SER A 107 12.14 0.51 15.89
C SER A 107 11.73 -0.64 14.96
N LEU A 108 10.44 -0.77 14.69
CA LEU A 108 9.94 -1.73 13.71
C LEU A 108 10.37 -1.34 12.29
N LEU A 109 10.29 -0.05 11.94
CA LEU A 109 10.69 0.41 10.63
C LEU A 109 12.21 0.25 10.41
N ASP A 110 13.03 0.55 11.40
CA ASP A 110 14.48 0.30 11.38
C ASP A 110 14.76 -1.17 11.05
N SER A 111 14.03 -2.09 11.68
CA SER A 111 14.15 -3.53 11.44
C SER A 111 13.69 -3.95 10.03
N VAL A 112 12.69 -3.27 9.46
CA VAL A 112 12.24 -3.49 8.08
C VAL A 112 13.27 -2.99 7.08
N VAL A 113 13.74 -1.75 7.20
CA VAL A 113 14.61 -1.11 6.20
C VAL A 113 16.05 -1.61 6.26
N ALA A 114 16.55 -2.01 7.44
CA ALA A 114 17.89 -2.58 7.61
C ALA A 114 17.92 -4.11 7.45
N GLY A 115 16.76 -4.76 7.33
CA GLY A 115 16.66 -6.21 7.31
C GLY A 115 17.27 -6.84 6.06
N ALA A 116 18.25 -7.73 6.25
CA ALA A 116 18.77 -8.55 5.17
C ALA A 116 17.64 -9.39 4.53
N GLY A 117 17.54 -9.35 3.20
CA GLY A 117 16.50 -10.07 2.47
C GLY A 117 15.09 -9.47 2.61
N VAL A 118 14.98 -8.17 2.95
CA VAL A 118 13.70 -7.43 2.90
C VAL A 118 13.01 -7.63 1.56
N ARG A 119 11.72 -7.97 1.59
CA ARG A 119 10.93 -8.21 0.38
C ARG A 119 10.05 -7.01 0.05
N PRO A 120 9.66 -6.83 -1.22
CA PRO A 120 8.67 -5.84 -1.63
C PRO A 120 7.39 -5.85 -0.78
N GLN A 121 6.90 -7.06 -0.44
CA GLN A 121 5.73 -7.23 0.42
C GLN A 121 5.92 -6.58 1.81
N ASP A 122 7.13 -6.66 2.38
CA ASP A 122 7.42 -6.16 3.73
C ASP A 122 7.40 -4.62 3.73
N LEU A 123 7.97 -3.99 2.69
CA LEU A 123 7.97 -2.54 2.50
C LEU A 123 6.57 -1.99 2.18
N ALA A 124 5.79 -2.71 1.36
CA ALA A 124 4.42 -2.35 1.06
C ALA A 124 3.51 -2.45 2.30
N ALA A 125 3.66 -3.51 3.11
CA ALA A 125 2.93 -3.68 4.37
C ALA A 125 3.28 -2.58 5.38
N ALA A 126 4.57 -2.24 5.53
CA ALA A 126 5.00 -1.13 6.37
C ALA A 126 4.41 0.21 5.89
N SER A 127 4.45 0.48 4.58
CA SER A 127 3.88 1.71 4.00
C SER A 127 2.39 1.84 4.32
N TRP A 128 1.63 0.76 4.09
CA TRP A 128 0.20 0.72 4.41
C TRP A 128 -0.05 0.94 5.91
N ALA A 129 0.72 0.28 6.76
CA ALA A 129 0.57 0.38 8.21
C ALA A 129 0.81 1.80 8.73
N LEU A 130 1.89 2.46 8.28
CA LEU A 130 2.16 3.86 8.63
C LEU A 130 1.03 4.78 8.15
N ALA A 131 0.48 4.56 6.96
CA ALA A 131 -0.66 5.32 6.46
C ALA A 131 -1.93 5.12 7.30
N LYS A 132 -2.20 3.89 7.76
CA LYS A 132 -3.36 3.60 8.64
C LYS A 132 -3.20 4.16 10.03
N LEU A 133 -1.99 4.13 10.57
CA LEU A 133 -1.66 4.74 11.85
C LEU A 133 -1.50 6.25 11.75
N LEU A 134 -1.55 6.85 10.56
CA LEU A 134 -1.33 8.28 10.33
C LEU A 134 0.02 8.76 10.88
N VAL A 135 1.08 7.98 10.67
CA VAL A 135 2.45 8.36 11.03
C VAL A 135 2.96 9.34 9.99
N ASP A 136 3.26 10.56 10.41
CA ASP A 136 3.70 11.68 9.56
C ASP A 136 5.15 12.13 9.83
N ASP A 137 5.94 11.31 10.53
CA ASP A 137 7.35 11.57 10.79
C ASP A 137 8.17 11.60 9.48
N PRO A 138 8.78 12.74 9.09
CA PRO A 138 9.50 12.84 7.82
C PRO A 138 10.74 11.95 7.73
N GLY A 139 11.40 11.65 8.86
CA GLY A 139 12.59 10.80 8.90
C GLY A 139 12.23 9.34 8.61
N LEU A 140 11.20 8.82 9.28
CA LEU A 140 10.67 7.47 9.04
C LEU A 140 10.17 7.33 7.59
N LEU A 141 9.37 8.28 7.12
CA LEU A 141 8.84 8.25 5.76
C LEU A 141 9.96 8.37 4.71
N GLY A 142 10.99 9.16 4.98
CA GLY A 142 12.19 9.26 4.14
C GLY A 142 12.98 7.95 4.06
N ALA A 143 13.20 7.29 5.20
CA ALA A 143 13.89 6.00 5.26
C ALA A 143 13.14 4.92 4.49
N LEU A 144 11.82 4.84 4.68
CA LEU A 144 10.96 3.90 3.95
C LEU A 144 10.92 4.19 2.45
N ALA A 145 10.82 5.48 2.06
CA ALA A 145 10.84 5.89 0.66
C ALA A 145 12.17 5.54 -0.01
N GLY A 146 13.30 5.71 0.69
CA GLY A 146 14.63 5.31 0.21
C GLY A 146 14.72 3.80 -0.02
N ALA A 147 14.29 3.01 0.95
CA ALA A 147 14.26 1.54 0.85
C ALA A 147 13.37 1.05 -0.30
N VAL A 148 12.17 1.62 -0.46
CA VAL A 148 11.29 1.31 -1.59
C VAL A 148 11.95 1.67 -2.91
N SER A 149 12.51 2.89 -3.03
CA SER A 149 13.11 3.36 -4.29
C SER A 149 14.29 2.50 -4.72
N ALA A 150 15.10 2.02 -3.76
CA ALA A 150 16.22 1.12 -4.03
C ALA A 150 15.78 -0.28 -4.52
N GLY A 151 14.60 -0.74 -4.07
CA GLY A 151 14.09 -2.09 -4.39
C GLY A 151 12.95 -2.14 -5.42
N VAL A 152 12.50 -1.00 -5.95
CA VAL A 152 11.24 -0.89 -6.70
C VAL A 152 11.16 -1.81 -7.92
N ALA A 153 12.29 -2.16 -8.53
CA ALA A 153 12.36 -3.09 -9.67
C ALA A 153 11.86 -4.51 -9.34
N GLY A 154 11.86 -4.90 -8.06
CA GLY A 154 11.34 -6.19 -7.60
C GLY A 154 9.86 -6.19 -7.24
N PHE A 155 9.19 -5.04 -7.27
CA PHE A 155 7.81 -4.90 -6.83
C PHE A 155 6.83 -5.33 -7.92
N ASP A 156 5.79 -6.06 -7.52
CA ASP A 156 4.62 -6.29 -8.37
C ASP A 156 3.66 -5.08 -8.34
N GLY A 157 2.62 -5.12 -9.18
CA GLY A 157 1.67 -4.02 -9.24
C GLY A 157 0.88 -3.79 -7.96
N GLN A 158 0.62 -4.81 -7.16
CA GLN A 158 -0.09 -4.65 -5.89
C GLN A 158 0.78 -3.85 -4.90
N GLU A 159 2.07 -4.16 -4.85
CA GLU A 159 3.03 -3.52 -3.95
C GLU A 159 3.29 -2.08 -4.37
N VAL A 160 3.58 -1.84 -5.65
CA VAL A 160 3.77 -0.47 -6.18
C VAL A 160 2.57 0.41 -5.87
N ALA A 161 1.36 -0.10 -6.14
CA ALA A 161 0.16 0.69 -5.97
C ALA A 161 -0.22 0.88 -4.48
N THR A 162 0.08 -0.09 -3.62
CA THR A 162 -0.05 0.03 -2.15
C THR A 162 0.86 1.13 -1.61
N VAL A 163 2.14 1.15 -1.99
CA VAL A 163 3.07 2.20 -1.55
C VAL A 163 2.63 3.56 -2.07
N ALA A 164 2.28 3.66 -3.36
CA ALA A 164 1.82 4.91 -3.96
C ALA A 164 0.61 5.48 -3.20
N TRP A 165 -0.39 4.63 -2.92
CA TRP A 165 -1.57 5.01 -2.14
C TRP A 165 -1.20 5.47 -0.72
N ALA A 166 -0.32 4.75 -0.03
CA ALA A 166 0.07 5.05 1.34
C ALA A 166 0.71 6.43 1.46
N PHE A 167 1.73 6.71 0.64
CA PHE A 167 2.43 7.99 0.65
C PHE A 167 1.52 9.14 0.20
N ALA A 168 0.64 8.91 -0.78
CA ALA A 168 -0.34 9.92 -1.20
C ALA A 168 -1.36 10.23 -0.08
N SER A 169 -1.80 9.20 0.66
CA SER A 169 -2.76 9.34 1.76
C SER A 169 -2.19 10.12 2.95
N LEU A 170 -0.91 9.93 3.23
CA LEU A 170 -0.17 10.68 4.25
C LEU A 170 0.16 12.11 3.80
N ARG A 171 -0.06 12.46 2.52
CA ARG A 171 0.35 13.75 1.93
C ARG A 171 1.83 14.04 2.15
N ALA A 172 2.65 13.00 2.19
CA ALA A 172 4.09 13.11 2.36
C ALA A 172 4.69 13.71 1.09
N ALA A 173 5.01 15.02 1.12
CA ALA A 173 5.53 15.77 -0.01
C ALA A 173 6.89 16.44 0.31
N PRO A 174 7.91 16.34 -0.58
CA PRO A 174 8.11 15.30 -1.59
C PRO A 174 9.02 14.21 -1.02
N ALA A 175 8.56 12.96 -1.04
CA ALA A 175 9.39 11.78 -0.80
C ALA A 175 10.42 11.58 -1.92
N GLY A 176 11.34 12.53 -2.14
CA GLY A 176 12.59 12.39 -2.89
C GLY A 176 12.56 11.66 -4.24
N GLY A 177 11.50 11.79 -5.03
CA GLY A 177 11.37 11.08 -6.32
C GLY A 177 10.66 9.71 -6.26
N LEU A 178 10.19 9.27 -5.09
CA LEU A 178 9.45 8.01 -4.90
C LEU A 178 8.28 7.85 -5.89
N PHE A 179 7.44 8.87 -6.04
CA PHE A 179 6.31 8.81 -6.98
C PHE A 179 6.77 8.65 -8.43
N GLY A 180 7.92 9.21 -8.79
CA GLY A 180 8.54 8.99 -10.10
C GLY A 180 9.03 7.55 -10.25
N ALA A 181 9.70 7.00 -9.25
CA ALA A 181 10.17 5.62 -9.26
C ALA A 181 9.02 4.61 -9.36
N LEU A 182 7.95 4.79 -8.58
CA LEU A 182 6.75 3.95 -8.61
C LEU A 182 6.02 4.07 -9.96
N ALA A 183 5.90 5.27 -10.51
CA ALA A 183 5.28 5.49 -11.81
C ALA A 183 6.11 4.93 -12.97
N GLY A 184 7.43 5.01 -12.89
CA GLY A 184 8.36 4.39 -13.84
C GLY A 184 8.24 2.88 -13.83
N ALA A 185 8.21 2.25 -12.64
CA ALA A 185 7.98 0.82 -12.50
C ALA A 185 6.61 0.41 -13.07
N ALA A 186 5.54 1.15 -12.74
CA ALA A 186 4.21 0.89 -13.28
C ALA A 186 4.13 1.07 -14.80
N ALA A 187 4.85 2.04 -15.38
CA ALA A 187 4.90 2.25 -16.82
C ALA A 187 5.66 1.13 -17.54
N GLY A 188 6.77 0.66 -16.96
CA GLY A 188 7.62 -0.39 -17.52
C GLY A 188 6.95 -1.77 -17.58
N ASP A 189 6.02 -2.05 -16.67
CA ASP A 189 5.34 -3.36 -16.57
C ASP A 189 3.80 -3.27 -16.60
N ALA A 190 3.27 -2.21 -17.22
CA ALA A 190 1.85 -1.88 -17.19
C ALA A 190 0.92 -3.00 -17.69
N GLU A 191 1.39 -3.81 -18.65
CA GLU A 191 0.62 -4.92 -19.23
C GLU A 191 0.46 -6.11 -18.28
N ARG A 192 1.36 -6.27 -17.31
CA ARG A 192 1.26 -7.32 -16.28
C ARG A 192 0.46 -6.88 -15.07
N TYR A 193 0.26 -5.58 -14.89
CA TYR A 193 -0.48 -5.06 -13.76
C TYR A 193 -1.97 -5.31 -13.97
N SER A 194 -2.66 -5.65 -12.87
CA SER A 194 -4.12 -5.62 -12.90
C SER A 194 -4.59 -4.17 -13.13
N PRO A 195 -5.74 -3.95 -13.79
CA PRO A 195 -6.30 -2.61 -13.97
C PRO A 195 -6.35 -1.78 -12.69
N ARG A 196 -6.79 -2.41 -11.60
CA ARG A 196 -6.89 -1.78 -10.29
C ARG A 196 -5.56 -1.27 -9.77
N HIS A 197 -4.48 -2.02 -9.97
CA HIS A 197 -3.15 -1.64 -9.51
C HIS A 197 -2.62 -0.44 -10.29
N LEU A 198 -2.73 -0.48 -11.63
CA LEU A 198 -2.32 0.63 -12.48
C LEU A 198 -3.14 1.90 -12.20
N VAL A 199 -4.45 1.77 -12.03
CA VAL A 199 -5.32 2.89 -11.64
C VAL A 199 -5.01 3.39 -10.23
N GLY A 200 -4.62 2.52 -9.30
CA GLY A 200 -4.15 2.91 -7.97
C GLY A 200 -2.93 3.83 -8.00
N VAL A 201 -1.96 3.53 -8.88
CA VAL A 201 -0.80 4.41 -9.11
C VAL A 201 -1.23 5.74 -9.71
N LEU A 202 -2.09 5.74 -10.74
CA LEU A 202 -2.61 6.97 -11.34
C LEU A 202 -3.36 7.86 -10.33
N TRP A 203 -4.20 7.25 -9.48
CA TRP A 203 -4.91 7.96 -8.42
C TRP A 203 -3.93 8.61 -7.45
N ALA A 204 -2.90 7.88 -7.03
CA ALA A 204 -1.88 8.40 -6.12
C ALA A 204 -1.13 9.58 -6.73
N LEU A 205 -0.69 9.46 -7.99
CA LEU A 205 -0.04 10.53 -8.74
C LEU A 205 -0.92 11.78 -8.82
N ALA A 206 -2.19 11.62 -9.16
CA ALA A 206 -3.15 12.72 -9.22
C ALA A 206 -3.40 13.37 -7.84
N ALA A 207 -3.50 12.56 -6.78
CA ALA A 207 -3.72 13.03 -5.41
C ALA A 207 -2.58 13.94 -4.90
N VAL A 208 -1.33 13.67 -5.33
CA VAL A 208 -0.17 14.52 -5.01
C VAL A 208 0.23 15.47 -6.14
N ARG A 209 -0.52 15.51 -7.23
CA ARG A 209 -0.22 16.30 -8.44
C ARG A 209 1.19 16.04 -9.02
N ALA A 210 1.65 14.79 -8.95
CA ALA A 210 2.90 14.35 -9.55
C ALA A 210 2.66 13.90 -11.00
N HIS A 211 3.24 14.60 -11.96
CA HIS A 211 3.11 14.26 -13.37
C HIS A 211 4.12 13.17 -13.78
N HIS A 212 3.65 12.13 -14.47
CA HIS A 212 4.51 11.11 -15.07
C HIS A 212 3.93 10.67 -16.43
N GLN A 213 4.47 11.23 -17.52
CA GLN A 213 3.94 11.06 -18.88
C GLN A 213 3.87 9.58 -19.29
N ASP A 214 4.94 8.82 -19.09
CA ASP A 214 4.99 7.41 -19.52
C ASP A 214 3.96 6.54 -18.82
N CYS A 215 3.65 6.85 -17.55
CA CYS A 215 2.67 6.10 -16.78
C CYS A 215 1.24 6.40 -17.29
N LEU A 216 0.96 7.66 -17.65
CA LEU A 216 -0.31 8.04 -18.27
C LEU A 216 -0.47 7.39 -19.65
N TRP A 217 0.57 7.39 -20.47
CA TRP A 217 0.56 6.74 -21.79
C TRP A 217 0.37 5.23 -21.69
N ALA A 218 1.08 4.58 -20.76
CA ALA A 218 0.96 3.15 -20.52
C ALA A 218 -0.47 2.79 -20.08
N ALA A 219 -1.05 3.53 -19.14
CA ALA A 219 -2.42 3.30 -18.69
C ALA A 219 -3.47 3.55 -19.79
N ALA A 220 -3.31 4.61 -20.60
CA ALA A 220 -4.18 4.87 -21.74
C ALA A 220 -4.15 3.72 -22.75
N ARG A 221 -2.95 3.21 -23.04
CA ARG A 221 -2.74 2.07 -23.96
C ARG A 221 -3.38 0.79 -23.43
N VAL A 222 -3.13 0.43 -22.17
CA VAL A 222 -3.72 -0.77 -21.54
C VAL A 222 -5.24 -0.70 -21.53
N ALA A 223 -5.81 0.47 -21.19
CA ALA A 223 -7.25 0.68 -21.24
C ALA A 223 -7.81 0.53 -22.66
N GLN A 224 -7.18 1.12 -23.67
CA GLN A 224 -7.63 1.03 -25.05
C GLN A 224 -7.51 -0.40 -25.61
N ALA A 225 -6.36 -1.05 -25.43
CA ALA A 225 -6.09 -2.40 -25.94
C ALA A 225 -7.07 -3.44 -25.35
N SER A 226 -7.41 -3.30 -24.07
CA SER A 226 -8.37 -4.19 -23.40
C SER A 226 -9.84 -3.78 -23.58
N GLY A 227 -10.12 -2.61 -24.17
CA GLY A 227 -11.45 -1.99 -24.11
C GLY A 227 -11.93 -1.76 -22.67
N ALA A 228 -10.99 -1.54 -21.75
CA ALA A 228 -11.17 -1.47 -20.30
C ALA A 228 -11.94 -2.68 -19.72
N ARG A 229 -11.87 -3.85 -20.37
CA ARG A 229 -12.43 -5.09 -19.83
C ARG A 229 -11.75 -5.44 -18.50
N GLY A 230 -12.56 -5.84 -17.52
CA GLY A 230 -12.06 -6.14 -16.17
C GLY A 230 -11.89 -4.93 -15.25
N TRP A 231 -12.04 -3.70 -15.75
CA TRP A 231 -12.06 -2.50 -14.91
C TRP A 231 -13.39 -2.45 -14.16
N SER A 232 -13.36 -2.16 -12.86
CA SER A 232 -14.55 -1.84 -12.08
C SER A 232 -15.05 -0.43 -12.38
N SER A 233 -16.26 -0.09 -11.94
CA SER A 233 -16.78 1.28 -12.03
C SER A 233 -15.88 2.27 -11.29
N GLN A 234 -15.35 1.87 -10.13
CA GLN A 234 -14.39 2.65 -9.37
C GLN A 234 -13.07 2.86 -10.14
N ASP A 235 -12.57 1.83 -10.83
CA ASP A 235 -11.34 1.96 -11.63
C ASP A 235 -11.53 2.95 -12.78
N VAL A 236 -12.67 2.88 -13.48
CA VAL A 236 -13.01 3.83 -14.55
C VAL A 236 -13.10 5.25 -14.01
N ALA A 237 -13.84 5.47 -12.92
CA ALA A 237 -13.99 6.79 -12.30
C ALA A 237 -12.64 7.36 -11.85
N ASN A 238 -11.84 6.57 -11.14
CA ASN A 238 -10.53 6.99 -10.62
C ASN A 238 -9.54 7.30 -11.74
N ALA A 239 -9.52 6.51 -12.81
CA ALA A 239 -8.66 6.79 -13.96
C ALA A 239 -9.06 8.09 -14.64
N LEU A 240 -10.33 8.26 -14.99
CA LEU A 240 -10.80 9.49 -15.65
C LEU A 240 -10.52 10.73 -14.80
N TRP A 241 -10.75 10.65 -13.49
CA TRP A 241 -10.39 11.71 -12.56
C TRP A 241 -8.88 11.98 -12.57
N ALA A 242 -8.04 10.94 -12.52
CA ALA A 242 -6.59 11.10 -12.54
C ALA A 242 -6.09 11.77 -13.83
N PHE A 243 -6.59 11.35 -15.01
CA PHE A 243 -6.28 12.00 -16.29
C PHE A 243 -6.72 13.48 -16.31
N ALA A 244 -7.91 13.79 -15.78
CA ALA A 244 -8.42 15.16 -15.72
C ALA A 244 -7.62 16.08 -14.78
N VAL A 245 -7.12 15.54 -13.66
CA VAL A 245 -6.28 16.27 -12.70
C VAL A 245 -4.87 16.48 -13.24
N LEU A 246 -4.26 15.42 -13.79
CA LEU A 246 -2.87 15.44 -14.25
C LEU A 246 -2.68 16.10 -15.61
N ARG A 247 -3.75 16.31 -16.41
CA ARG A 247 -3.71 17.09 -17.67
C ARG A 247 -2.45 16.86 -18.52
N GLY A 248 -2.04 15.61 -18.66
CA GLY A 248 -0.81 15.22 -19.37
C GLY A 248 -0.98 15.24 -20.89
N GLY A 249 0.11 14.96 -21.61
CA GLY A 249 0.07 14.83 -23.07
C GLY A 249 -0.61 13.55 -23.56
N ALA A 250 -0.74 12.54 -22.68
CA ALA A 250 -1.43 11.30 -22.99
C ALA A 250 -2.96 11.53 -23.10
N PRO A 251 -3.62 11.05 -24.18
CA PRO A 251 -5.05 11.15 -24.30
C PRO A 251 -5.72 10.26 -23.24
N ALA A 252 -6.70 10.81 -22.54
CA ALA A 252 -7.55 10.01 -21.67
C ALA A 252 -8.21 8.89 -22.50
N PRO A 253 -8.33 7.66 -21.99
CA PRO A 253 -8.89 6.53 -22.73
C PRO A 253 -10.44 6.59 -22.81
N LEU A 254 -10.98 7.74 -23.23
CA LEU A 254 -12.41 8.06 -23.21
C LEU A 254 -13.26 7.02 -23.96
N PRO A 255 -12.91 6.55 -25.17
CA PRO A 255 -13.73 5.56 -25.86
C PRO A 255 -13.85 4.24 -25.08
N ALA A 256 -12.72 3.73 -24.56
CA ALA A 256 -12.69 2.50 -23.78
C ALA A 256 -13.42 2.66 -22.43
N ALA A 257 -13.19 3.77 -21.74
CA ALA A 257 -13.86 4.09 -20.48
C ALA A 257 -15.38 4.24 -20.65
N ALA A 258 -15.84 4.92 -21.70
CA ALA A 258 -17.26 5.09 -22.00
C ALA A 258 -17.93 3.76 -22.36
N ALA A 259 -17.30 2.95 -23.22
CA ALA A 259 -17.80 1.62 -23.55
C ALA A 259 -17.91 0.73 -22.30
N ARG A 260 -16.89 0.78 -21.42
CA ARG A 260 -16.92 0.04 -20.16
C ARG A 260 -18.01 0.54 -19.22
N ALA A 261 -18.18 1.85 -19.09
CA ALA A 261 -19.25 2.45 -18.27
C ALA A 261 -20.64 2.03 -18.75
N ALA A 262 -20.87 2.05 -20.06
CA ALA A 262 -22.12 1.56 -20.65
C ALA A 262 -22.38 0.08 -20.32
N SER A 263 -21.34 -0.77 -20.35
CA SER A 263 -21.47 -2.20 -20.03
C SER A 263 -21.75 -2.48 -18.54
N LEU A 264 -21.31 -1.60 -17.64
CA LEU A 264 -21.52 -1.74 -16.19
C LEU A 264 -22.88 -1.19 -15.76
N GLY A 265 -23.46 -0.29 -16.53
CA GLY A 265 -24.64 0.49 -16.16
C GLY A 265 -24.29 1.65 -15.22
N TRP A 266 -24.95 2.79 -15.44
CA TRP A 266 -24.65 4.04 -14.71
C TRP A 266 -24.88 3.94 -13.20
N GLY A 267 -25.80 3.07 -12.74
CA GLY A 267 -26.05 2.84 -11.31
C GLY A 267 -24.92 2.15 -10.55
N ALA A 268 -23.89 1.65 -11.24
CA ALA A 268 -22.74 0.99 -10.63
C ALA A 268 -21.63 1.96 -10.19
N PHE A 269 -21.72 3.24 -10.55
CA PHE A 269 -20.67 4.23 -10.29
C PHE A 269 -20.85 4.94 -8.92
N PRO A 270 -19.75 5.19 -8.19
CA PRO A 270 -19.76 5.90 -6.91
C PRO A 270 -19.94 7.41 -7.04
#